data_AF-A0A966M7V9-F1
#
_entry.id   AF-A0A966M7V9-F1
#
_cell.length_a   1.000
_cell.length_b   1.000
_cell.length_c   1.000
_cell.angle_alpha   90.00
_cell.angle_beta   90.00
_cell.angle_gamma   90.00
#
_symmetry.space_group_name_H-M   'P 1'
#
loop_
_entity.id
_entity.type
_entity.pdbx_description
1 polymer ?
#
loop_
_entity_poly.entity_id
_entity_poly.type
_entity_poly.pdbx_seq_one_letter_code
_entity_poly.pdbx_strand_id
1 'polypeptide(L)' 'MKIISFEGVEGVGKSTQISMLDSYLVSKGFSTEVLREPGSTQVGENIREILLNTS' A
#
# COMPACT_ATOMS: atom_id res chain seq x y z
N MET A 1 11.66 5.80 13.20
CA MET A 1 10.96 5.25 12.02
C MET A 1 9.61 5.95 11.92
N LYS A 2 9.21 6.41 10.72
CA LYS A 2 7.91 7.06 10.50
C LYS A 2 7.02 6.14 9.68
N ILE A 3 5.73 6.07 10.01
CA ILE A 3 4.70 5.33 9.28
C ILE A 3 3.68 6.35 8.77
N ILE A 4 3.30 6.23 7.50
CA ILE A 4 2.30 7.08 6.86
C ILE A 4 1.24 6.13 6.27
N SER A 5 -0.01 6.24 6.74
CA SER A 5 -1.14 5.47 6.19
C SER A 5 -1.99 6.35 5.27
N PHE A 6 -2.59 5.73 4.25
CA PHE A 6 -3.57 6.33 3.35
C PHE A 6 -4.89 5.59 3.49
N GLU A 7 -5.90 6.28 4.01
CA GLU A 7 -7.26 5.73 4.24
C GLU A 7 -8.29 6.37 3.31
N GLY A 8 -9.38 5.64 3.03
CA GLY A 8 -10.49 6.14 2.21
C GLY A 8 -11.23 5.05 1.45
N VAL A 9 -12.33 5.42 0.80
CA VAL A 9 -13.20 4.49 0.05
C VAL A 9 -12.51 3.89 -1.19
N GLU A 10 -13.08 2.82 -1.74
CA GLU A 10 -12.62 2.24 -2.99
C GLU A 10 -12.66 3.25 -4.14
N GLY A 11 -11.67 3.21 -5.05
CA GLY A 11 -11.60 4.10 -6.19
C GLY A 11 -11.17 5.56 -5.91
N VAL A 12 -10.97 5.97 -4.65
CA VAL A 12 -10.58 7.37 -4.31
C VAL A 12 -9.14 7.76 -4.68
N GLY A 13 -8.35 6.82 -5.23
CA GLY A 13 -6.99 7.10 -5.70
C GLY A 13 -5.87 6.90 -4.67
N LYS A 14 -6.11 6.17 -3.57
CA LYS A 14 -5.10 5.88 -2.53
C LYS A 14 -3.80 5.32 -3.11
N SER A 15 -3.89 4.29 -3.95
CA SER A 15 -2.71 3.66 -4.57
C SER A 15 -1.91 4.64 -5.42
N THR A 16 -2.58 5.51 -6.18
CA THR A 16 -1.92 6.57 -6.95
C THR A 16 -1.16 7.54 -6.05
N GLN A 17 -1.79 8.00 -4.97
CA GLN A 17 -1.16 8.94 -4.04
C GLN A 17 0.02 8.31 -3.27
N ILE A 18 -0.09 7.04 -2.89
CA ILE A 18 1.02 6.29 -2.28
C ILE A 18 2.23 6.26 -3.23
N SER A 19 2.04 5.88 -4.49
CA SER A 19 3.13 5.83 -5.48
C SER A 19 3.75 7.20 -5.76
N MET A 20 2.95 8.26 -5.77
CA MET A 20 3.44 9.64 -5.93
C MET A 20 4.26 10.10 -4.73
N LEU A 21 3.81 9.81 -3.51
CA LEU A 21 4.54 10.15 -2.29
C LEU A 21 5.85 9.37 -2.18
N ASP A 22 5.82 8.07 -2.48
CA ASP A 22 7.00 7.22 -2.50
C ASP A 22 8.06 7.77 -3.47
N SER A 23 7.66 8.03 -4.72
CA SER A 23 8.54 8.63 -5.74
C SER A 23 9.12 9.98 -5.28
N TYR A 24 8.29 10.82 -4.66
CA TYR A 24 8.74 12.10 -4.13
C TYR A 24 9.78 11.92 -3.01
N LEU A 25 9.54 11.04 -2.05
CA LEU A 25 10.46 10.80 -0.93
C LEU A 25 11.78 10.18 -1.39
N VAL A 26 11.73 9.21 -2.30
CA VAL A 26 12.92 8.63 -2.93
C VAL A 26 13.71 9.72 -3.66
N SER A 27 13.04 10.62 -4.40
CA SER A 27 13.72 11.75 -5.07
C SER A 27 14.40 12.73 -4.11
N LYS A 28 14.01 12.72 -2.82
CA LYS A 28 14.62 13.53 -1.75
C LYS A 28 15.72 12.77 -0.99
N GLY A 29 16.06 11.56 -1.41
CA GLY A 29 17.10 10.73 -0.79
C GLY A 29 16.64 9.94 0.43
N PHE A 30 15.33 9.80 0.65
CA PHE A 30 14.81 8.92 1.70
C PHE A 30 14.71 7.47 1.20
N SER A 31 15.02 6.52 2.09
CA SER A 31 14.65 5.12 1.90
C SER A 31 13.21 4.92 2.33
N THR A 32 12.39 4.35 1.45
CA THR A 32 10.97 4.09 1.69
C THR A 32 10.62 2.65 1.34
N GLU A 33 9.58 2.14 2.00
CA GLU A 33 8.94 0.87 1.66
C GLU A 33 7.43 1.10 1.59
N VAL A 34 6.80 0.55 0.55
CA VAL A 34 5.35 0.62 0.38
C VAL A 34 4.74 -0.70 0.84
N LEU A 35 3.82 -0.60 1.81
CA LEU A 35 3.06 -1.71 2.35
C LEU A 35 1.58 -1.54 2.02
N ARG A 36 0.84 -2.65 1.89
CA ARG A 36 -0.61 -2.68 1.69
C ARG A 36 -1.23 -3.74 2.58
N GLU A 37 -2.47 -3.49 3.01
CA GLU A 37 -3.27 -4.44 3.78
C GLU A 37 -4.64 -4.66 3.13
N PRO A 38 -5.17 -5.90 3.11
CA PRO A 38 -4.41 -7.15 3.31
C PRO A 38 -3.39 -7.34 2.18
N GLY A 39 -2.20 -7.85 2.51
CA GLY A 39 -1.11 -8.08 1.57
C GLY A 39 0.28 -7.93 2.19
N SER A 40 1.29 -7.71 1.32
CA SER A 40 2.69 -7.36 1.67
C SER A 40 3.49 -8.41 2.47
N THR A 41 2.89 -9.54 2.81
CA THR A 41 3.55 -10.74 3.35
C THR A 41 2.99 -11.97 2.66
N GLN A 42 3.72 -13.09 2.65
CA GLN A 42 3.21 -14.32 2.04
C GLN A 42 1.85 -14.74 2.65
N VAL A 43 1.71 -14.63 3.96
CA VAL A 43 0.44 -14.92 4.66
C VAL A 43 -0.63 -13.88 4.33
N GLY A 44 -0.26 -12.60 4.29
CA GLY A 44 -1.16 -11.50 3.97
C GLY A 44 -1.70 -11.55 2.54
N GLU A 45 -0.89 -11.97 1.56
CA GLU A 45 -1.34 -12.20 0.19
C GLU A 45 -2.31 -13.39 0.11
N ASN A 46 -2.05 -14.50 0.83
CA ASN A 46 -3.00 -15.62 0.90
C ASN A 46 -4.35 -15.19 1.52
N ILE A 47 -4.32 -14.39 2.59
CA ILE A 47 -5.55 -13.83 3.21
C ILE A 47 -6.28 -12.92 2.23
N ARG A 48 -5.54 -12.07 1.50
CA ARG A 48 -6.10 -11.18 0.48
C ARG A 48 -6.83 -11.97 -0.61
N GLU A 49 -6.22 -13.04 -1.10
CA GLU A 49 -6.86 -13.92 -2.09
C GLU A 49 -8.19 -14.43 -1.56
N ILE A 50 -8.23 -15.00 -0.34
CA ILE A 50 -9.48 -15.49 0.26
C ILE A 50 -10.55 -14.39 0.37
N LEU A 51 -10.16 -13.18 0.78
CA LEU A 51 -11.10 -12.06 0.97
C LEU A 51 -11.63 -11.48 -0.36
N LEU A 52 -10.86 -11.57 -1.44
CA LEU A 52 -11.25 -11.09 -2.76
C LEU A 52 -11.89 -12.18 -3.63
N ASN A 53 -11.72 -13.46 -3.27
CA ASN A 53 -12.28 -14.59 -3.99
C ASN A 53 -13.72 -14.86 -3.52
N THR A 54 -14.65 -14.04 -4.01
CA THR A 54 -16.10 -14.16 -3.77
C THR A 54 -16.82 -14.82 -4.95
N SER A 55 -16.22 -15.84 -5.58
CA SER A 55 -16.83 -16.60 -6.69
C SER A 55 -16.80 -18.10 -6.43
#